data_AF-A0A769UZX9-F1
#
_entry.id   AF-A0A769UZX9-F1
#
_cell.length_a   1.000
_cell.length_b   1.000
_cell.length_c   1.000
_cell.angle_alpha   90.00
_cell.angle_beta   90.00
_cell.angle_gamma   90.00
#
_symmetry.space_group_name_H-M   'P 1'
#
loop_
_entity.id
_entity.type
_entity.pdbx_description
1 polymer ?
#
loop_
_entity_poly.entity_id
_entity_poly.type
_entity_poly.pdbx_seq_one_letter_code
_entity_poly.pdbx_strand_id
1 'polypeptide(L)'
;MFLEQRARLQSSISVSRTNDTASRFNRLGETQKKVIILLANEAAQRFKDLPSLTHSHLTMPFEQFSSQDKVSLMLGIKRLAELAAALPWEFPDYAAPRLEIQALRESQPPAPDGAVN
;
A
#
# COMPACT_ATOMS: atom_id res chain seq x y z
N MET A 1 -19.71 -11.38 -35.94
CA MET A 1 -19.85 -9.92 -35.71
C MET A 1 -19.96 -9.52 -34.22
N PHE A 2 -20.95 -10.00 -33.46
CA PHE A 2 -21.10 -9.60 -32.04
C PHE A 2 -19.91 -9.99 -31.15
N LEU A 3 -19.33 -11.17 -31.35
CA LEU A 3 -18.16 -11.65 -30.60
C LEU A 3 -16.91 -10.78 -30.83
N GLU A 4 -16.68 -10.32 -32.06
CA GLU A 4 -15.54 -9.44 -32.39
C GLU A 4 -15.73 -8.03 -31.80
N GLN A 5 -16.95 -7.48 -31.85
CA GLN A 5 -17.25 -6.20 -31.22
C GLN A 5 -17.09 -6.26 -29.71
N ARG A 6 -17.53 -7.35 -29.07
CA ARG A 6 -17.32 -7.59 -27.63
C ARG A 6 -15.83 -7.69 -27.29
N ALA A 7 -15.05 -8.43 -28.08
CA ALA A 7 -13.60 -8.55 -27.87
C ALA A 7 -12.89 -7.19 -28.01
N ARG A 8 -13.28 -6.36 -28.99
CA ARG A 8 -12.75 -4.99 -29.15
C ARG A 8 -13.10 -4.09 -27.98
N LEU A 9 -14.35 -4.14 -27.50
CA LEU A 9 -14.79 -3.38 -26.32
C LEU A 9 -14.05 -3.81 -25.06
N GLN A 10 -13.92 -5.12 -24.81
CA GLN A 10 -13.17 -5.65 -23.67
C GLN A 10 -11.70 -5.24 -23.73
N SER A 11 -11.08 -5.27 -24.91
CA SER A 11 -9.70 -4.80 -25.11
C SER A 11 -9.58 -3.31 -24.80
N SER A 12 -10.45 -2.46 -25.37
CA SER A 12 -10.43 -1.00 -25.15
C SER A 12 -10.63 -0.63 -23.67
N ILE A 13 -11.56 -1.29 -22.98
CA ILE A 13 -11.80 -1.09 -21.55
C ILE A 13 -10.59 -1.55 -20.73
N SER A 14 -10.00 -2.69 -21.08
CA SER A 14 -8.82 -3.21 -20.39
C SER A 14 -7.64 -2.26 -20.52
N VAL A 15 -7.39 -1.74 -21.73
CA VAL A 15 -6.32 -0.76 -22.03
C VAL A 15 -6.55 0.55 -21.27
N SER A 16 -7.79 1.03 -21.21
CA SER A 16 -8.12 2.26 -20.47
C SER A 16 -7.88 2.09 -18.97
N ARG A 17 -8.26 0.94 -18.39
CA ARG A 17 -8.06 0.64 -16.96
C ARG A 17 -6.59 0.42 -16.60
N THR A 18 -5.82 -0.26 -17.45
CA THR A 18 -4.39 -0.46 -17.21
C THR A 18 -3.64 0.86 -17.32
N ASN A 19 -4.01 1.76 -18.24
CA ASN A 19 -3.44 3.10 -18.34
C ASN A 19 -3.74 3.96 -17.09
N ASP A 20 -4.97 3.90 -16.56
CA ASP A 20 -5.31 4.57 -15.30
C ASP A 20 -4.49 4.01 -14.12
N THR A 21 -4.36 2.68 -14.03
CA THR A 21 -3.60 2.01 -12.97
C THR A 21 -2.11 2.37 -13.04
N ALA A 22 -1.52 2.37 -14.25
CA ALA A 22 -0.13 2.75 -14.47
C ALA A 22 0.14 4.19 -14.04
N SER A 23 -0.71 5.12 -14.49
CA SER A 23 -0.62 6.54 -14.14
C SER A 23 -0.71 6.77 -12.64
N ARG A 24 -1.63 6.07 -11.96
CA ARG A 24 -1.82 6.17 -10.51
C ARG A 24 -0.64 5.57 -9.75
N PHE A 25 -0.16 4.40 -10.15
CA PHE A 25 1.01 3.76 -9.52
C PHE A 25 2.26 4.62 -9.65
N ASN A 26 2.49 5.20 -10.82
CA ASN A 26 3.67 6.04 -11.08
C ASN A 26 3.69 7.31 -10.20
N ARG A 27 2.52 7.83 -9.79
CA ARG A 27 2.39 8.99 -8.89
C ARG A 27 2.61 8.65 -7.40
N LEU A 28 2.62 7.39 -7.03
CA LEU A 28 2.78 6.98 -5.63
C LEU A 28 4.20 7.28 -5.13
N GLY A 29 4.30 7.71 -3.88
CA GLY A 29 5.57 7.83 -3.18
C GLY A 29 6.18 6.47 -2.86
N GLU A 30 7.47 6.44 -2.53
CA GLU A 30 8.20 5.20 -2.26
C GLU A 30 7.57 4.36 -1.14
N THR A 31 7.16 4.98 -0.03
CA THR A 31 6.48 4.31 1.08
C THR A 31 5.20 3.61 0.65
N GLN A 32 4.39 4.26 -0.18
CA GLN A 32 3.14 3.69 -0.70
C GLN A 32 3.43 2.51 -1.63
N LYS A 33 4.43 2.64 -2.51
CA LYS A 33 4.88 1.56 -3.38
C LYS A 33 5.41 0.35 -2.59
N LYS A 34 6.15 0.58 -1.50
CA LYS A 34 6.64 -0.47 -0.60
C LYS A 34 5.49 -1.29 -0.02
N VAL A 35 4.43 -0.65 0.45
CA VAL A 35 3.24 -1.34 0.99
C VAL A 35 2.61 -2.22 -0.09
N ILE A 36 2.42 -1.70 -1.31
CA ILE A 36 1.85 -2.47 -2.42
C ILE A 36 2.73 -3.66 -2.77
N ILE A 37 4.06 -3.48 -2.86
CA ILE A 37 5.01 -4.55 -3.16
C ILE A 37 5.02 -5.62 -2.07
N LEU A 38 4.97 -5.22 -0.80
CA LEU A 38 4.90 -6.17 0.32
C LEU A 38 3.64 -7.04 0.22
N LEU A 39 2.48 -6.41 -0.01
CA LEU A 39 1.21 -7.12 -0.19
C LEU A 39 1.21 -7.99 -1.45
N ALA A 40 1.82 -7.53 -2.53
CA ALA A 40 2.01 -8.30 -3.75
C ALA A 40 2.81 -9.58 -3.47
N ASN A 41 3.92 -9.46 -2.74
CA ASN A 41 4.79 -10.59 -2.43
C ASN A 41 4.11 -11.59 -1.47
N GLU A 42 3.43 -11.13 -0.43
CA GLU A 42 2.65 -12.02 0.46
C GLU A 42 1.61 -12.80 -0.36
N ALA A 43 0.86 -12.10 -1.21
CA ALA A 43 -0.19 -12.74 -1.98
C ALA A 43 0.37 -13.68 -3.05
N ALA A 44 1.52 -13.33 -3.65
CA ALA A 44 2.22 -14.15 -4.63
C ALA A 44 2.71 -15.47 -4.04
N GLN A 45 2.99 -15.56 -2.73
CA GLN A 45 3.36 -16.85 -2.08
C GLN A 45 2.31 -17.94 -2.26
N ARG A 46 1.04 -17.58 -2.52
CA ARG A 46 -0.05 -18.52 -2.77
C ARG A 46 -0.08 -19.05 -4.20
N PHE A 47 0.74 -18.48 -5.10
CA PHE A 47 0.81 -18.82 -6.52
C PHE A 47 2.25 -19.23 -6.87
N LYS A 48 2.46 -20.47 -7.30
CA LYS A 48 3.80 -21.02 -7.56
C LYS A 48 4.59 -20.31 -8.67
N ASP A 49 3.90 -19.63 -9.59
CA ASP A 49 4.48 -19.11 -10.82
C ASP A 49 4.61 -17.57 -10.85
N LEU A 50 4.33 -16.88 -9.74
CA LEU A 50 4.41 -15.42 -9.69
C LEU A 50 5.77 -14.94 -9.17
N PRO A 51 6.42 -13.99 -9.88
CA PRO A 51 7.68 -13.43 -9.43
C PRO A 51 7.48 -12.56 -8.19
N SER A 52 8.48 -12.58 -7.31
CA SER A 52 8.57 -11.66 -6.18
C SER A 52 9.14 -10.32 -6.63
N LEU A 53 8.46 -9.25 -6.26
CA LEU A 53 8.87 -7.88 -6.53
C LEU A 53 9.93 -7.44 -5.51
N THR A 54 11.07 -6.99 -6.00
CA THR A 54 12.22 -6.53 -5.20
C THR A 54 12.30 -5.01 -5.09
N HIS A 55 13.28 -4.51 -4.33
CA HIS A 55 13.53 -3.07 -4.17
C HIS A 55 13.72 -2.31 -5.49
N SER A 56 14.28 -2.94 -6.54
CA SER A 56 14.48 -2.29 -7.84
C SER A 56 13.16 -1.86 -8.51
N HIS A 57 12.04 -2.49 -8.15
CA HIS A 57 10.72 -2.17 -8.67
C HIS A 57 10.13 -0.88 -8.06
N LEU A 58 10.71 -0.35 -6.96
CA LEU A 58 10.21 0.88 -6.33
C LEU A 58 10.45 2.13 -7.18
N THR A 59 11.60 2.19 -7.84
CA THR A 59 12.02 3.30 -8.71
C THR A 59 11.60 3.09 -10.15
N MET A 60 11.15 1.89 -10.50
CA MET A 60 10.75 1.54 -11.86
C MET A 60 9.34 2.10 -12.17
N PRO A 61 9.13 2.73 -13.33
CA PRO A 61 7.79 3.08 -13.80
C PRO A 61 7.03 1.82 -14.21
N PHE A 62 5.71 1.80 -14.00
CA PHE A 62 4.83 0.65 -14.23
C PHE A 62 5.02 0.01 -15.61
N GLU A 63 5.26 0.81 -16.64
CA GLU A 63 5.41 0.40 -18.02
C GLU A 63 6.59 -0.57 -18.21
N GLN A 64 7.67 -0.38 -17.46
CA GLN A 64 8.91 -1.17 -17.52
C GLN A 64 8.80 -2.53 -16.81
N PHE A 65 7.74 -2.77 -16.05
CA PHE A 65 7.51 -4.06 -15.40
C PHE A 65 7.24 -5.13 -16.47
N SER A 66 7.76 -6.34 -16.25
CA SER A 66 7.40 -7.48 -17.08
C SER A 66 5.92 -7.80 -16.93
N SER A 67 5.37 -8.58 -17.86
CA SER A 67 3.96 -9.00 -17.78
C SER A 67 3.67 -9.77 -16.49
N GLN A 68 4.61 -10.60 -16.01
CA GLN A 68 4.44 -11.34 -14.76
C GLN A 68 4.55 -10.43 -13.54
N ASP A 69 5.49 -9.47 -13.53
CA ASP A 69 5.62 -8.50 -12.44
C ASP A 69 4.37 -7.62 -12.32
N LYS A 70 3.76 -7.24 -13.46
CA LYS A 70 2.48 -6.51 -13.49
C LYS A 70 1.36 -7.32 -12.83
N VAL A 71 1.32 -8.64 -13.04
CA VAL A 71 0.31 -9.51 -12.39
C VAL A 71 0.55 -9.57 -10.89
N SER A 72 1.79 -9.79 -10.44
CA SER A 72 2.13 -9.75 -9.01
C SER A 72 1.75 -8.40 -8.39
N LEU A 73 2.07 -7.29 -9.07
CA LEU A 73 1.76 -5.95 -8.60
C LEU A 73 0.25 -5.70 -8.49
N MET A 74 -0.52 -6.13 -9.49
CA MET A 74 -1.98 -6.05 -9.47
C MET A 74 -2.60 -6.83 -8.30
N LEU A 75 -1.99 -7.96 -7.93
CA LEU A 75 -2.43 -8.74 -6.78
C LEU A 75 -2.23 -7.97 -5.47
N GLY A 76 -1.10 -7.26 -5.33
CA GLY A 76 -0.85 -6.35 -4.20
C GLY A 76 -1.85 -5.20 -4.14
N ILE A 77 -2.17 -4.58 -5.28
CA ILE A 77 -3.19 -3.53 -5.37
C ILE A 77 -4.56 -4.07 -4.95
N LYS A 78 -4.92 -5.27 -5.40
CA LYS A 78 -6.17 -5.94 -5.01
C LYS A 78 -6.23 -6.17 -3.50
N ARG A 79 -5.14 -6.67 -2.90
CA ARG A 79 -5.06 -6.89 -1.45
C ARG A 79 -5.19 -5.60 -0.65
N LEU A 80 -4.57 -4.51 -1.12
CA LEU A 80 -4.71 -3.21 -0.48
C LEU A 80 -6.17 -2.73 -0.52
N ALA A 81 -6.86 -2.92 -1.65
CA ALA A 81 -8.27 -2.57 -1.77
C ALA A 81 -9.17 -3.41 -0.86
N GLU A 82 -8.91 -4.71 -0.75
CA GLU A 82 -9.61 -5.61 0.18
C GLU A 82 -9.40 -5.18 1.64
N LEU A 83 -8.17 -4.84 2.03
CA LEU A 83 -7.86 -4.34 3.36
C LEU A 83 -8.56 -3.00 3.63
N ALA A 84 -8.52 -2.07 2.68
CA ALA A 84 -9.21 -0.78 2.82
C ALA A 84 -10.73 -0.94 2.95
N ALA A 85 -11.33 -1.93 2.26
CA ALA A 85 -12.76 -2.23 2.37
C ALA A 85 -13.13 -2.93 3.69
N ALA A 86 -12.20 -3.70 4.26
CA ALA A 86 -12.40 -4.40 5.54
C ALA A 86 -12.13 -3.50 6.76
N LEU A 87 -11.39 -2.40 6.58
CA LEU A 87 -11.13 -1.43 7.64
C LEU A 87 -12.40 -0.61 7.91
N PRO A 88 -12.85 -0.53 9.18
CA PRO A 88 -13.94 0.36 9.53
C PRO A 88 -13.53 1.81 9.28
N TRP A 89 -14.43 2.59 8.68
CA TRP A 89 -14.22 4.03 8.41
C TRP A 89 -14.10 4.85 9.69
N GLU A 90 -14.63 4.33 10.80
CA GLU A 90 -14.47 4.90 12.13
C GLU A 90 -13.55 3.98 12.94
N PHE A 91 -12.37 4.51 13.30
CA PHE A 91 -11.57 3.89 14.33
C PHE A 91 -12.24 4.19 15.66
N PRO A 92 -12.50 3.19 16.53
CA PRO A 92 -12.92 3.47 17.90
C PRO A 92 -11.88 4.39 18.54
N ASP A 93 -12.32 5.49 19.15
CA ASP A 93 -11.49 6.55 19.79
C ASP A 93 -10.45 6.03 20.80
N TYR A 94 -10.47 4.74 21.13
CA TYR A 94 -9.49 4.05 21.96
C TYR A 94 -8.04 4.08 21.46
N ALA A 95 -7.80 4.40 20.18
CA ALA A 95 -6.46 4.48 19.60
C ALA A 95 -5.85 5.89 19.63
N ALA A 96 -6.61 6.92 20.03
CA ALA A 96 -6.04 8.24 20.29
C ALA A 96 -5.09 8.12 21.50
N PRO A 97 -3.83 8.60 21.42
CA PRO A 97 -2.95 8.66 22.57
C PRO A 97 -3.69 9.41 23.68
N ARG A 98 -4.08 8.69 24.73
CA ARG A 98 -4.73 9.30 25.90
C ARG A 98 -3.80 10.43 26.37
N LEU A 99 -4.30 11.65 26.40
CA LEU A 99 -3.59 12.85 26.91
C LEU A 99 -2.99 12.61 28.31
N GLU A 100 -3.53 11.65 29.05
CA GLU A 100 -3.00 11.13 30.32
C GLU A 100 -1.56 10.61 30.24
N ILE A 101 -1.14 9.99 29.13
CA ILE A 101 0.23 9.46 28.95
C ILE A 101 1.23 10.59 28.66
N GLN A 102 0.79 11.71 28.07
CA GLN A 102 1.63 12.90 27.88
C GLN A 102 1.79 13.67 29.19
N ALA A 103 0.72 13.80 29.99
CA ALA A 103 0.78 14.45 31.30
C ALA A 103 1.78 13.77 32.26
N LEU A 104 2.00 12.46 32.13
CA LEU A 104 2.96 11.71 32.95
C LEU A 104 4.43 11.90 32.50
N ARG A 105 4.68 12.32 31.26
CA ARG A 105 6.03 12.63 30.76
C ARG A 105 6.45 14.07 31.04
N GLU A 106 5.49 14.97 31.16
CA GLU A 106 5.73 16.39 31.45
C GLU A 106 5.95 16.67 32.95
N SER A 107 5.72 15.70 33.85
CA SER A 107 6.15 15.83 35.24
C SER A 107 7.68 15.70 35.34
N GLN A 108 8.34 16.85 35.25
CA GLN A 108 9.73 17.06 35.61
C GLN A 108 10.04 16.43 36.98
N PRO A 109 11.11 15.64 37.14
CA PRO A 109 11.46 15.11 38.45
C PRO A 109 11.84 16.27 39.40
N PRO A 110 11.45 16.23 40.69
CA PRO A 110 11.83 17.27 41.63
C PRO A 110 13.35 17.31 41.74
N ALA A 111 13.90 18.54 41.76
CA ALA A 111 15.32 18.77 41.92
C ALA A 111 15.82 18.11 43.22
N PRO A 112 17.04 17.56 43.25
CA PRO A 112 17.59 17.01 44.48
C PRO A 112 17.80 18.16 45.48
N ASP A 113 17.08 18.10 46.61
CA ASP A 113 17.29 18.99 47.74
C ASP A 113 18.73 18.84 48.24
N GLY A 114 19.53 19.88 48.03
CA GLY A 114 20.92 19.89 48.44
C GLY A 114 21.57 21.25 48.29
N ALA A 115 21.20 22.20 49.16
CA ALA A 115 22.11 23.19 49.75
C ALA A 115 21.33 24.20 50.62
N VAL A 116 21.44 24.06 51.95
CA VAL A 116 21.35 25.20 52.86
C VAL A 116 22.48 25.05 53.88
N ASN A 117 23.48 25.94 53.72
CA ASN A 117 24.61 26.32 54.58
C ASN A 117 25.07 25.37 55.69
#